data_AF-A0A8C4I845-F1
#
_entry.id   AF-A0A8C4I845-F1
#
_cell.length_a   1.000
_cell.length_b   1.000
_cell.length_c   1.000
_cell.angle_alpha   90.00
_cell.angle_beta   90.00
_cell.angle_gamma   90.00
#
_symmetry.space_group_name_H-M   'P 1'
#
loop_
_entity.id
_entity.type
_entity.pdbx_description
1 polymer ?
#
loop_
_entity_poly.entity_id
_entity_poly.type
_entity_poly.pdbx_seq_one_letter_code
_entity_poly.pdbx_strand_id
1 'polypeptide(L)'
;MFYAQSPKKTGLPREVVKWLQGLDLSMYPKNVRRDFSSGYLVAEIFSRYYPQDFSVHSYDKGTSLSAKQRNWSQIERSLQRQNLHLMKEVIDGAIHCKPGAAELLVQEVYTVLTNRRIRDVQGPEWDFTDQEYQELLPTLARSTASKAIKNNLRITELMAEPDINTNQRKAEVILHRHLEHKAVERVLNPGKSPKGDIELTVWENIGCS
;
A
#
# COMPACT_ATOMS: atom_id res chain seq x y z
N MET A 1 -3.07 -34.75 6.83
CA MET A 1 -2.75 -33.65 7.79
C MET A 1 -3.58 -32.44 7.42
N PHE A 2 -4.54 -32.07 8.27
CA PHE A 2 -5.31 -30.84 8.12
C PHE A 2 -4.47 -29.69 8.64
N TYR A 3 -3.88 -28.91 7.74
CA TYR A 3 -3.36 -27.60 8.14
C TYR A 3 -4.58 -26.75 8.49
N ALA A 4 -4.78 -26.53 9.79
CA ALA A 4 -5.70 -25.51 10.27
C ALA A 4 -5.28 -24.19 9.62
N GLN A 5 -6.08 -23.70 8.69
CA GLN A 5 -5.84 -22.40 8.09
C GLN A 5 -6.01 -21.38 9.20
N SER A 6 -4.89 -20.82 9.66
CA SER A 6 -4.90 -19.66 10.54
C SER A 6 -5.77 -18.59 9.89
N PRO A 7 -6.79 -18.03 10.56
CA PRO A 7 -7.59 -16.97 9.97
C PRO A 7 -6.62 -15.85 9.59
N LYS A 8 -6.62 -15.51 8.30
CA LYS A 8 -5.79 -14.42 7.77
C LYS A 8 -6.09 -13.20 8.64
N LYS A 9 -5.15 -12.77 9.48
CA LYS A 9 -5.28 -11.54 10.25
C LYS A 9 -5.58 -10.46 9.22
N THR A 10 -6.72 -9.77 9.36
CA THR A 10 -7.15 -8.69 8.46
C THR A 10 -6.20 -7.49 8.51
N GLY A 11 -5.17 -7.53 9.37
CA GLY A 11 -4.26 -6.42 9.67
C GLY A 11 -4.91 -5.29 10.48
N LEU A 12 -6.24 -5.30 10.61
CA LEU A 12 -7.01 -4.27 11.30
C LEU A 12 -7.14 -4.55 12.81
N PRO A 13 -7.04 -3.52 13.67
CA PRO A 13 -7.35 -3.62 15.08
C PRO A 13 -8.79 -4.09 15.33
N ARG A 14 -9.00 -4.85 16.41
CA ARG A 14 -10.33 -5.43 16.75
C ARG A 14 -11.42 -4.37 16.85
N GLU A 15 -11.10 -3.19 17.39
CA GLU A 15 -12.05 -2.09 17.52
C GLU A 15 -12.53 -1.55 16.16
N VAL A 16 -11.60 -1.45 15.20
CA VAL A 16 -11.90 -1.02 13.83
C VAL A 16 -12.76 -2.06 13.12
N VAL A 17 -12.46 -3.36 13.31
CA VAL A 17 -13.27 -4.45 12.77
C VAL A 17 -14.70 -4.39 13.30
N LYS A 18 -14.88 -4.21 14.61
CA LYS A 18 -16.21 -4.06 15.22
C LYS A 18 -16.95 -2.83 14.71
N TRP A 19 -16.24 -1.72 14.55
CA TRP A 19 -16.82 -0.49 13.99
C TRP A 19 -17.30 -0.71 12.56
N LEU A 20 -16.48 -1.30 11.68
CA LEU A 20 -16.88 -1.62 10.30
C LEU A 20 -18.12 -2.53 10.25
N GLN A 21 -18.22 -3.51 11.15
CA GLN A 21 -19.38 -4.40 11.25
C GLN A 21 -20.67 -3.66 11.65
N GLY A 22 -20.57 -2.55 12.38
CA GLY A 22 -21.72 -1.75 12.81
C GLY A 22 -22.19 -0.69 11.82
N LEU A 23 -21.53 -0.54 10.66
CA LEU A 23 -21.88 0.47 9.63
C LEU A 23 -22.90 -0.03 8.59
N ASP A 24 -23.32 -1.30 8.68
CA ASP A 24 -24.24 -1.96 7.75
C ASP A 24 -23.87 -1.70 6.28
N LEU A 25 -22.59 -1.90 5.94
CA LEU A 25 -22.10 -1.74 4.57
C LEU A 25 -22.74 -2.77 3.63
N SER A 26 -22.96 -2.39 2.37
CA SER A 26 -23.51 -3.24 1.32
C SER A 26 -22.70 -4.51 1.10
N MET A 27 -21.40 -4.46 1.38
CA MET A 27 -20.51 -5.60 1.37
C MET A 27 -19.46 -5.50 2.47
N TYR A 28 -19.23 -6.62 3.15
CA TYR A 28 -18.16 -6.71 4.14
C TYR A 28 -16.81 -7.02 3.45
N PRO A 29 -15.74 -6.25 3.72
CA PRO A 29 -14.44 -6.42 3.08
C PRO A 29 -13.82 -7.77 3.46
N LYS A 30 -13.56 -8.62 2.45
CA LYS A 30 -12.88 -9.92 2.64
C LYS A 30 -11.37 -9.80 2.45
N ASN A 31 -10.95 -8.86 1.60
CA ASN A 31 -9.56 -8.51 1.37
C ASN A 31 -9.43 -7.00 1.47
N VAL A 32 -9.11 -6.51 2.68
CA VAL A 32 -9.01 -5.08 3.00
C VAL A 32 -8.22 -4.33 1.94
N ARG A 33 -7.02 -4.81 1.61
CA ARG A 33 -6.16 -4.19 0.59
C ARG A 33 -6.84 -4.00 -0.76
N ARG A 34 -7.48 -5.04 -1.28
CA ARG A 34 -8.12 -4.97 -2.61
C ARG A 34 -9.42 -4.17 -2.54
N ASP A 35 -10.25 -4.48 -1.55
CA ASP A 35 -11.63 -4.00 -1.49
C ASP A 35 -11.68 -2.50 -1.14
N PHE A 36 -10.70 -1.96 -0.41
CA PHE A 36 -10.57 -0.51 -0.16
C PHE A 36 -9.81 0.25 -1.25
N SER A 37 -9.04 -0.43 -2.11
CA SER A 37 -8.21 0.26 -3.12
C SER A 37 -9.02 1.10 -4.11
N SER A 38 -10.26 0.73 -4.41
CA SER A 38 -11.11 1.48 -5.35
C SER A 38 -11.69 2.76 -4.78
N GLY A 39 -11.62 2.97 -3.46
CA GLY A 39 -12.28 4.09 -2.78
C GLY A 39 -13.79 3.91 -2.62
N TYR A 40 -14.44 2.95 -3.29
CA TYR A 40 -15.89 2.75 -3.19
C TYR A 40 -16.35 2.49 -1.75
N LEU A 41 -15.70 1.54 -1.06
CA LEU A 41 -16.02 1.25 0.35
C LEU A 41 -15.74 2.44 1.26
N VAL A 42 -14.72 3.23 0.96
CA VAL A 42 -14.40 4.45 1.73
C VAL A 42 -15.53 5.46 1.57
N ALA A 43 -15.96 5.72 0.33
CA ALA A 43 -17.09 6.59 0.05
C ALA A 43 -18.39 6.09 0.70
N GLU A 44 -18.63 4.78 0.70
CA GLU A 44 -19.78 4.18 1.38
C GLU A 44 -19.73 4.42 2.89
N ILE A 45 -18.58 4.22 3.52
CA ILE A 45 -18.38 4.53 4.94
C ILE A 45 -18.66 6.00 5.22
N PHE A 46 -18.06 6.93 4.46
CA PHE A 46 -18.30 8.36 4.63
C PHE A 46 -19.76 8.76 4.38
N SER A 47 -20.47 8.09 3.47
CA SER A 47 -21.90 8.33 3.23
C SER A 47 -22.79 8.06 4.45
N ARG A 48 -22.35 7.20 5.38
CA ARG A 48 -23.06 6.96 6.64
C ARG A 48 -22.99 8.15 7.59
N TYR A 49 -21.97 9.00 7.46
CA TYR A 49 -21.74 10.17 8.31
C TYR A 49 -22.11 11.48 7.59
N TYR A 50 -21.85 11.56 6.29
CA TYR A 50 -22.02 12.74 5.45
C TYR A 50 -22.79 12.39 4.15
N PRO A 51 -24.07 12.00 4.24
CA PRO A 51 -24.84 11.51 3.10
C PRO A 51 -25.01 12.54 1.98
N GLN A 52 -24.95 13.83 2.30
CA GLN A 52 -25.07 14.93 1.32
C GLN A 52 -23.79 15.13 0.50
N ASP A 53 -22.63 14.80 1.05
CA ASP A 53 -21.33 15.02 0.41
C ASP A 53 -20.79 13.77 -0.28
N PHE A 54 -21.26 12.59 0.13
CA PHE A 54 -20.84 11.28 -0.37
C PHE A 54 -22.05 10.51 -0.91
N SER A 55 -22.41 10.77 -2.16
CA SER A 55 -23.42 9.99 -2.88
C SER A 55 -22.82 8.67 -3.36
N VAL A 56 -23.17 7.54 -2.74
CA VAL A 56 -22.61 6.21 -3.09
C VAL A 56 -22.79 5.86 -4.58
N HIS A 57 -23.86 6.36 -5.21
CA HIS A 57 -24.16 6.12 -6.63
C HIS A 57 -23.20 6.84 -7.59
N SER A 58 -22.45 7.85 -7.13
CA SER A 58 -21.48 8.55 -7.97
C SER A 58 -20.14 7.84 -8.08
N TYR A 59 -19.90 6.80 -7.28
CA TYR A 59 -18.63 6.09 -7.22
C TYR A 59 -18.68 4.77 -8.01
N ASP A 60 -17.60 4.52 -8.76
CA ASP A 60 -17.45 3.31 -9.57
C ASP A 60 -17.02 2.12 -8.70
N LYS A 61 -17.63 0.94 -8.91
CA LYS A 61 -17.20 -0.33 -8.27
C LYS A 61 -16.05 -1.02 -9.02
N GLY A 62 -15.64 -0.45 -10.14
CA GLY A 62 -14.59 -0.93 -11.03
C GLY A 62 -13.22 -0.99 -10.36
N THR A 63 -12.37 -1.83 -10.92
CA THR A 63 -11.03 -2.12 -10.39
C THR A 63 -9.90 -1.54 -11.23
N SER A 64 -10.21 -0.88 -12.35
CA SER A 64 -9.23 -0.24 -13.21
C SER A 64 -8.59 0.97 -12.51
N LEU A 65 -7.30 1.21 -12.78
CA LEU A 65 -6.55 2.30 -12.14
C LEU A 65 -7.23 3.67 -12.34
N SER A 66 -7.73 3.94 -13.54
CA SER A 66 -8.44 5.19 -13.86
C SER A 66 -9.74 5.34 -13.08
N ALA A 67 -10.49 4.26 -12.85
CA ALA A 67 -11.69 4.29 -12.01
C ALA A 67 -11.32 4.56 -10.54
N LYS A 68 -10.25 3.92 -10.02
CA LYS A 68 -9.75 4.19 -8.66
C LYS A 68 -9.35 5.65 -8.50
N GLN A 69 -8.52 6.18 -9.39
CA GLN A 69 -8.06 7.56 -9.34
C GLN A 69 -9.24 8.55 -9.37
N ARG A 70 -10.23 8.32 -10.26
CA ARG A 70 -11.43 9.16 -10.33
C ARG A 70 -12.22 9.15 -9.02
N ASN A 71 -12.45 7.97 -8.43
CA ASN A 71 -13.14 7.84 -7.15
C ASN A 71 -12.38 8.58 -6.05
N TRP A 72 -11.07 8.38 -5.93
CA TRP A 72 -10.25 9.03 -4.90
C TRP A 72 -10.21 10.55 -5.05
N SER A 73 -10.08 11.07 -6.28
CA SER A 73 -10.18 12.51 -6.52
C SER A 73 -11.56 13.09 -6.20
N GLN A 74 -12.63 12.30 -6.25
CA GLN A 74 -13.95 12.73 -5.76
C GLN A 74 -14.01 12.70 -4.23
N ILE A 75 -13.49 11.65 -3.59
CA ILE A 75 -13.40 11.53 -2.12
C ILE A 75 -12.61 12.70 -1.54
N GLU A 76 -11.43 13.01 -2.07
CA GLU A 76 -10.59 14.12 -1.58
C GLU A 76 -11.32 15.46 -1.61
N ARG A 77 -12.04 15.76 -2.70
CA ARG A 77 -12.87 16.97 -2.81
C ARG A 77 -14.01 16.98 -1.79
N SER A 78 -14.64 15.84 -1.53
CA SER A 78 -15.68 15.74 -0.50
C SER A 78 -15.12 15.88 0.92
N LEU A 79 -13.94 15.33 1.19
CA LEU A 79 -13.24 15.48 2.48
C LEU A 79 -12.88 16.94 2.75
N GLN A 80 -12.35 17.65 1.74
CA GLN A 80 -12.03 19.07 1.84
C GLN A 80 -13.24 19.93 2.22
N ARG A 81 -14.42 19.66 1.64
CA ARG A 81 -15.68 20.35 1.99
C ARG A 81 -16.07 20.16 3.46
N GLN A 82 -15.72 19.02 4.04
CA GLN A 82 -15.98 18.69 5.44
C GLN A 82 -14.82 19.09 6.38
N ASN A 83 -13.78 19.75 5.86
CA ASN A 83 -12.55 20.07 6.59
C ASN A 83 -11.89 18.82 7.23
N LEU A 84 -11.97 17.69 6.51
CA LEU A 84 -11.35 16.43 6.89
C LEU A 84 -10.14 16.16 6.02
N HIS A 85 -9.13 15.51 6.60
CA HIS A 85 -7.88 15.18 5.91
C HIS A 85 -7.48 13.74 6.21
N LEU A 86 -7.01 13.05 5.18
CA LEU A 86 -6.34 11.76 5.24
C LEU A 86 -4.94 11.94 4.64
N MET A 87 -3.97 11.14 5.06
CA MET A 87 -2.61 11.24 4.55
C MET A 87 -2.55 10.85 3.07
N LYS A 88 -1.89 11.68 2.25
CA LYS A 88 -1.83 11.47 0.81
C LYS A 88 -1.08 10.19 0.45
N GLU A 89 -0.03 9.89 1.19
CA GLU A 89 0.80 8.70 1.05
C GLU A 89 -0.03 7.43 1.31
N VAL A 90 -0.93 7.49 2.29
CA VAL A 90 -1.83 6.38 2.66
C VAL A 90 -2.86 6.13 1.55
N ILE A 91 -3.44 7.20 0.99
CA ILE A 91 -4.36 7.11 -0.16
C ILE A 91 -3.64 6.52 -1.37
N ASP A 92 -2.47 7.05 -1.73
CA ASP A 92 -1.69 6.62 -2.89
C ASP A 92 -1.29 5.13 -2.74
N GLY A 93 -0.76 4.77 -1.57
CA GLY A 93 -0.45 3.38 -1.27
C GLY A 93 -1.67 2.45 -1.36
N ALA A 94 -2.85 2.91 -0.93
CA ALA A 94 -4.08 2.13 -1.02
C ALA A 94 -4.54 1.93 -2.47
N ILE A 95 -4.49 2.97 -3.32
CA ILE A 95 -4.80 2.90 -4.77
C ILE A 95 -3.97 1.80 -5.43
N HIS A 96 -2.68 1.78 -5.11
CA HIS A 96 -1.68 0.88 -5.67
C HIS A 96 -1.60 -0.48 -4.95
N CYS A 97 -2.47 -0.76 -3.98
CA CYS A 97 -2.46 -2.01 -3.20
C CYS A 97 -1.07 -2.29 -2.58
N LYS A 98 -0.42 -1.26 -2.03
CA LYS A 98 0.76 -1.44 -1.20
C LYS A 98 0.41 -2.20 0.09
N PRO A 99 1.29 -3.06 0.60
CA PRO A 99 1.09 -3.70 1.90
C PRO A 99 0.93 -2.67 3.02
N GLY A 100 -0.06 -2.85 3.90
CA GLY A 100 -0.27 -1.98 5.07
C GLY A 100 -1.04 -0.68 4.78
N ALA A 101 -1.01 -0.17 3.54
CA ALA A 101 -1.63 1.11 3.21
C ALA A 101 -3.15 1.12 3.41
N ALA A 102 -3.86 0.08 2.95
CA ALA A 102 -5.30 0.02 3.15
C ALA A 102 -5.69 -0.19 4.62
N GLU A 103 -4.89 -0.97 5.36
CA GLU A 103 -5.12 -1.18 6.78
C GLU A 103 -4.92 0.11 7.58
N LEU A 104 -3.91 0.91 7.24
CA LEU A 104 -3.67 2.22 7.83
C LEU A 104 -4.75 3.23 7.40
N LEU A 105 -5.15 3.23 6.14
CA LEU A 105 -6.24 4.06 5.62
C LEU A 105 -7.53 3.87 6.42
N VAL A 106 -7.93 2.61 6.65
CA VAL A 106 -9.15 2.32 7.42
C VAL A 106 -9.03 2.81 8.87
N GLN A 107 -7.84 2.74 9.45
CA GLN A 107 -7.54 3.28 10.78
C GLN A 107 -7.61 4.81 10.82
N GLU A 108 -7.12 5.51 9.79
CA GLU A 108 -7.27 6.95 9.65
C GLU A 108 -8.74 7.34 9.53
N VAL A 109 -9.49 6.67 8.64
CA VAL A 109 -10.93 6.92 8.46
C VAL A 109 -11.70 6.69 9.77
N TYR A 110 -11.38 5.61 10.51
CA TYR A 110 -11.93 5.37 11.85
C TYR A 110 -11.64 6.54 12.80
N THR A 111 -10.38 6.98 12.86
CA THR A 111 -9.94 8.04 13.76
C THR A 111 -10.63 9.35 13.45
N VAL A 112 -10.70 9.71 12.16
CA VAL A 112 -11.34 10.93 11.67
C VAL A 112 -12.84 10.93 11.95
N LEU A 113 -13.54 9.82 11.71
CA LEU A 113 -15.01 9.76 11.85
C LEU A 113 -15.49 9.57 13.28
N THR A 114 -14.70 8.93 14.14
CA THR A 114 -15.09 8.62 15.52
C THR A 114 -14.40 9.48 16.56
N ASN A 115 -13.39 10.26 16.16
CA ASN A 115 -12.48 11.01 17.03
C ASN A 115 -11.82 10.13 18.11
N ARG A 116 -11.64 8.83 17.83
CA ARG A 116 -10.97 7.86 18.72
C ARG A 116 -9.62 7.50 18.13
N ARG A 117 -8.56 7.69 18.90
CA ARG A 117 -7.21 7.33 18.48
C ARG A 117 -6.94 5.86 18.76
N ILE A 118 -6.42 5.17 17.74
CA ILE A 118 -5.84 3.85 17.88
C ILE A 118 -4.39 4.06 18.34
N ARG A 119 -3.99 3.36 19.40
CA ARG A 119 -2.71 3.59 20.10
C ARG A 119 -1.45 3.34 19.25
N ASP A 120 -1.59 2.75 18.05
CA ASP A 120 -0.47 2.25 17.23
C ASP A 120 -0.29 2.95 15.86
N VAL A 121 -0.97 4.07 15.58
CA VAL A 121 -0.92 4.73 14.25
C VAL A 121 0.37 5.56 14.02
N GLN A 122 1.18 5.77 15.06
CA GLN A 122 2.44 6.51 14.96
C GLN A 122 3.62 5.57 14.72
N GLY A 123 3.77 5.12 13.47
CA GLY A 123 5.05 4.62 12.97
C GLY A 123 5.92 5.77 12.46
N PRO A 124 7.24 5.57 12.30
CA PRO A 124 8.06 6.44 11.45
C PRO A 124 7.42 6.52 10.06
N GLU A 125 7.67 7.60 9.31
CA GLU A 125 7.11 7.86 7.96
C GLU A 125 6.71 6.59 7.21
N TRP A 126 5.41 6.40 6.97
CA TRP A 126 4.90 5.22 6.29
C TRP A 126 5.27 5.30 4.80
N ASP A 127 6.46 4.81 4.46
CA ASP A 127 6.98 4.81 3.09
C ASP A 127 6.40 3.65 2.24
N PHE A 128 5.64 2.75 2.87
CA PHE A 128 5.05 1.54 2.31
C PHE A 128 6.03 0.67 1.52
N THR A 129 7.30 0.73 1.89
CA THR A 129 8.35 -0.13 1.37
C THR A 129 8.53 -1.35 2.26
N ASP A 130 9.27 -2.35 1.77
CA ASP A 130 9.70 -3.48 2.58
C ASP A 130 11.01 -3.20 3.35
N GLN A 131 11.48 -1.94 3.41
CA GLN A 131 12.79 -1.58 3.97
C GLN A 131 12.98 -2.08 5.40
N GLU A 132 12.10 -1.69 6.33
CA GLU A 132 12.19 -2.09 7.74
C GLU A 132 12.25 -3.62 7.89
N TYR A 133 11.42 -4.32 7.11
CA TYR A 133 11.42 -5.77 7.08
C TYR A 133 12.75 -6.34 6.56
N GLN A 134 13.31 -5.77 5.49
CA GLN A 134 14.61 -6.22 4.93
C GLN A 134 15.77 -5.97 5.89
N GLU A 135 15.73 -4.89 6.68
CA GLU A 135 16.77 -4.57 7.67
C GLU A 135 16.82 -5.59 8.80
N LEU A 136 15.65 -6.10 9.24
CA LEU A 136 15.53 -7.15 10.26
C LEU A 136 15.99 -8.54 9.79
N LEU A 137 16.04 -8.78 8.48
CA LEU A 137 16.40 -10.08 7.94
C LEU A 137 17.92 -10.31 7.95
N PRO A 138 18.36 -11.56 8.22
CA PRO A 138 19.73 -11.98 7.94
C PRO A 138 20.06 -11.82 6.44
N THR A 139 21.32 -11.50 6.13
CA THR A 139 21.81 -11.24 4.76
C THR A 139 21.35 -12.24 3.70
N LEU A 140 21.48 -13.53 3.98
CA LEU A 140 21.13 -14.60 3.03
C LEU A 140 19.62 -14.70 2.76
N ALA A 141 18.79 -14.10 3.62
CA ALA A 141 17.34 -14.10 3.50
C ALA A 141 16.78 -12.79 2.89
N ARG A 142 17.64 -11.77 2.69
CA ARG A 142 17.23 -10.50 2.08
C ARG A 142 16.84 -10.69 0.62
N SER A 143 15.98 -9.79 0.13
CA SER A 143 15.52 -9.82 -1.25
C SER A 143 16.67 -9.55 -2.24
N THR A 144 16.62 -10.17 -3.41
CA THR A 144 17.49 -9.79 -4.54
C THR A 144 17.06 -8.43 -5.10
N ALA A 145 17.95 -7.74 -5.83
CA ALA A 145 17.64 -6.45 -6.47
C ALA A 145 16.32 -6.46 -7.26
N SER A 146 16.14 -7.47 -8.13
CA SER A 146 14.91 -7.62 -8.92
C SER A 146 13.67 -7.84 -8.04
N LYS A 147 13.82 -8.53 -6.90
CA LYS A 147 12.73 -8.76 -5.95
C LYS A 147 12.43 -7.50 -5.14
N ALA A 148 13.43 -6.71 -4.77
CA ALA A 148 13.28 -5.42 -4.12
C ALA A 148 12.48 -4.44 -5.00
N ILE A 149 12.80 -4.34 -6.29
CA ILE A 149 12.04 -3.51 -7.24
C ILE A 149 10.58 -3.99 -7.30
N LYS A 150 10.34 -5.30 -7.49
CA LYS A 150 8.98 -5.86 -7.57
C LYS A 150 8.16 -5.68 -6.29
N ASN A 151 8.81 -5.68 -5.13
CA ASN A 151 8.14 -5.51 -3.85
C ASN A 151 7.76 -4.04 -3.61
N ASN A 152 8.62 -3.11 -4.02
CA ASN A 152 8.51 -1.69 -3.69
C ASN A 152 7.93 -0.82 -4.80
N LEU A 153 7.88 -1.29 -6.05
CA LEU A 153 7.35 -0.55 -7.19
C LEU A 153 6.29 -1.38 -7.92
N ARG A 154 5.03 -0.95 -7.82
CA ARG A 154 3.88 -1.60 -8.46
C ARG A 154 3.78 -1.16 -9.91
N ILE A 155 3.32 -2.08 -10.76
CA ILE A 155 3.01 -1.79 -12.16
C ILE A 155 2.00 -0.65 -12.27
N THR A 156 1.02 -0.58 -11.36
CA THR A 156 0.05 0.51 -11.36
C THR A 156 0.64 1.87 -11.03
N GLU A 157 1.73 1.96 -10.26
CA GLU A 157 2.45 3.23 -10.02
C GLU A 157 3.13 3.71 -11.30
N LEU A 158 3.72 2.77 -12.05
CA LEU A 158 4.32 3.07 -13.36
C LEU A 158 3.27 3.54 -14.38
N MET A 159 2.07 2.95 -14.35
CA MET A 159 0.97 3.36 -15.23
C MET A 159 0.35 4.70 -14.82
N ALA A 160 0.40 5.07 -13.53
CA ALA A 160 -0.13 6.34 -13.04
C ALA A 160 0.78 7.53 -13.40
N GLU A 161 2.09 7.29 -13.49
CA GLU A 161 3.09 8.28 -13.86
C GLU A 161 3.47 8.13 -15.34
N PRO A 162 3.04 9.04 -16.24
CA PRO A 162 3.35 8.92 -17.66
C PRO A 162 4.82 9.22 -17.99
N ASP A 163 5.55 9.93 -17.12
CA ASP A 163 6.96 10.25 -17.35
C ASP A 163 7.88 9.05 -17.07
N ILE A 164 8.51 8.58 -18.16
CA ILE A 164 9.46 7.46 -18.15
C ILE A 164 10.67 7.79 -17.28
N ASN A 165 11.18 9.03 -17.29
CA ASN A 165 12.36 9.40 -16.51
C ASN A 165 12.09 9.33 -15.01
N THR A 166 10.92 9.83 -14.59
CA THR A 166 10.47 9.73 -13.19
C THR A 166 10.34 8.27 -12.75
N ASN A 167 9.75 7.42 -13.59
CA ASN A 167 9.62 5.99 -13.31
C ASN A 167 10.98 5.27 -13.23
N GLN A 168 11.90 5.59 -14.14
CA GLN A 168 13.27 5.09 -14.11
C GLN A 168 13.97 5.49 -12.81
N ARG A 169 13.86 6.76 -12.42
CA ARG A 169 14.47 7.28 -11.18
C ARG A 169 13.93 6.58 -9.93
N LYS A 170 12.62 6.25 -9.88
CA LYS A 170 12.03 5.45 -8.79
C LYS A 170 12.69 4.07 -8.69
N ALA A 171 12.89 3.39 -9.82
CA ALA A 171 13.57 2.10 -9.85
C ALA A 171 15.05 2.19 -9.46
N GLU A 172 15.75 3.23 -9.93
CA GLU A 172 17.16 3.50 -9.59
C GLU A 172 17.35 3.73 -8.09
N VAL A 173 16.46 4.47 -7.43
CA VAL A 173 16.52 4.69 -5.97
C VAL A 173 16.43 3.36 -5.21
N ILE A 174 15.52 2.47 -5.62
CA ILE A 174 15.36 1.14 -4.98
C ILE A 174 16.63 0.30 -5.20
N LEU A 175 17.18 0.33 -6.41
CA LEU A 175 18.38 -0.42 -6.76
C LEU A 175 19.61 0.10 -5.99
N HIS A 176 19.80 1.41 -5.93
CA HIS A 176 20.91 2.04 -5.23
C HIS A 176 20.91 1.64 -3.75
N ARG A 177 19.75 1.77 -3.09
CA ARG A 177 19.56 1.36 -1.69
C ARG A 177 19.92 -0.12 -1.48
N HIS A 178 19.48 -1.00 -2.39
CA HIS A 178 19.82 -2.42 -2.32
C HIS A 178 21.33 -2.67 -2.43
N LEU A 179 22.02 -1.95 -3.33
CA LEU A 179 23.46 -2.07 -3.51
C LEU A 179 24.24 -1.55 -2.29
N GLU A 180 23.79 -0.45 -1.68
CA GLU A 180 24.36 0.09 -0.44
C GLU A 180 24.28 -0.93 0.70
N HIS A 181 23.11 -1.57 0.88
CA HIS A 181 22.96 -2.63 1.87
C HIS A 181 23.93 -3.79 1.63
N LYS A 182 24.07 -4.26 0.39
CA LYS A 182 25.07 -5.28 0.03
C LYS A 182 26.51 -4.80 0.28
N ALA A 183 26.82 -3.54 0.05
CA ALA A 183 28.16 -2.98 0.29
C ALA A 183 28.51 -2.97 1.79
N VAL A 184 27.59 -2.48 2.63
CA VAL A 184 27.73 -2.49 4.10
C VAL A 184 27.94 -3.92 4.61
N GLU A 185 27.21 -4.90 4.07
CA GLU A 185 27.37 -6.31 4.44
C GLU A 185 28.76 -6.88 4.12
N ARG A 186 29.33 -6.54 2.95
CA ARG A 186 30.68 -6.99 2.57
C ARG A 186 31.74 -6.45 3.51
N VAL A 187 31.57 -5.21 3.97
CA VAL A 187 32.46 -4.58 4.96
C VAL A 187 32.34 -5.28 6.32
N LEU A 188 31.13 -5.64 6.74
CA LEU A 188 30.89 -6.32 8.02
C LEU A 188 31.29 -7.81 8.01
N ASN A 189 31.32 -8.47 6.85
CA ASN A 189 31.65 -9.89 6.70
C ASN A 189 32.67 -10.14 5.57
N PRO A 190 33.95 -9.74 5.74
CA PRO A 190 34.99 -9.96 4.74
C PRO A 190 35.36 -11.45 4.68
N GLY A 191 34.75 -12.20 3.75
CA GLY A 191 35.07 -13.63 3.54
C GLY A 191 33.89 -14.51 3.10
N LYS A 192 32.65 -14.01 3.11
CA LYS A 192 31.49 -14.72 2.57
C LYS A 192 31.23 -14.27 1.13
N SER A 193 31.82 -14.97 0.16
CA SER A 193 31.51 -14.76 -1.26
C SER A 193 30.04 -15.14 -1.56
N PRO A 194 29.27 -14.35 -2.32
CA PRO A 194 27.93 -14.75 -2.73
C PRO A 194 28.04 -15.95 -3.68
N LYS A 195 27.51 -17.11 -3.26
CA LYS A 195 27.29 -18.22 -4.19
C LYS A 195 26.03 -17.91 -5.00
N GLY A 196 26.22 -17.48 -6.25
CA GLY A 196 25.15 -17.36 -7.25
C GLY A 196 24.65 -15.95 -7.52
N ASP A 197 25.53 -15.03 -7.92
CA ASP A 197 25.10 -13.82 -8.61
C ASP A 197 25.01 -14.16 -10.11
N ILE A 198 23.78 -14.28 -10.63
CA ILE A 198 23.54 -14.24 -12.08
C ILE A 198 23.62 -12.77 -12.47
N GLU A 199 24.69 -12.41 -13.17
CA GLU A 199 24.87 -11.11 -13.79
C GLU A 199 23.74 -10.82 -14.80
N LEU A 200 23.22 -9.59 -14.70
CA LEU A 200 22.73 -8.76 -15.80
C LEU A 200 21.83 -9.40 -16.87
N THR A 201 20.52 -9.39 -16.63
CA THR A 201 19.50 -9.20 -17.68
C THR A 201 18.25 -8.55 -17.07
N VAL A 202 18.40 -7.30 -16.59
CA VAL A 202 17.25 -6.50 -16.08
C VAL A 202 16.58 -5.69 -17.21
N TRP A 203 17.18 -5.63 -18.40
CA TRP A 203 16.65 -4.84 -19.53
C TRP A 203 15.83 -5.63 -20.56
N GLU A 204 15.78 -6.97 -20.52
CA GLU A 204 15.07 -7.76 -21.56
C GLU A 204 13.65 -8.22 -21.18
N ASN A 205 13.18 -7.97 -19.96
CA ASN A 205 11.87 -8.45 -19.50
C ASN A 205 10.83 -7.35 -19.22
N ILE A 206 11.14 -6.10 -19.56
CA ILE A 206 10.16 -5.03 -19.64
C ILE A 206 9.84 -4.86 -21.12
N GLY A 207 8.94 -5.72 -21.62
CA GLY A 207 8.53 -5.73 -23.02
C GLY A 207 7.95 -4.38 -23.44
N CYS A 208 8.77 -3.57 -24.10
CA CYS A 208 8.33 -2.59 -25.08
C CYS A 208 8.44 -3.25 -26.46
N SER A 209 7.29 -3.64 -27.00
CA SER A 209 7.03 -3.75 -28.44
C SER A 209 5.72 -3.04 -28.71
#